data_AF-A0A4Q7IKF9-F1
#
_entry.id   AF-A0A4Q7IKF9-F1
#
_cell.length_a   1.000
_cell.length_b   1.000
_cell.length_c   1.000
_cell.angle_alpha   90.00
_cell.angle_beta   90.00
_cell.angle_gamma   90.00
#
_symmetry.space_group_name_H-M   'P 1'
#
loop_
_entity.id
_entity.type
_entity.pdbx_description
1 polymer ?
#
loop_
_entity_poly.entity_id
_entity_poly.type
_entity_poly.pdbx_seq_one_letter_code
_entity_poly.pdbx_strand_id
1 'polypeptide(L)'
;MSKLTADTFWQFACDIYSKNGVQPLLLELQDEQQKNVNVCLLLLFLDSLKLQLTPTQFSALNNAAALSDAQLLNPHRLARQNLKKHHSYRNNYAVIRKQLLENELALEKLQQSLLLEALPSSISVNSGADNLALYLSEQDKNRLFQCL
;
A
#
# COMPACT_ATOMS: atom_id res chain seq x y z
N MET A 1 21.69 -5.74 5.94
CA MET A 1 20.38 -5.89 6.60
C MET A 1 19.74 -4.51 6.68
N SER A 2 18.74 -4.23 5.84
CA SER A 2 17.92 -3.03 6.02
C SER A 2 17.19 -3.15 7.36
N LYS A 3 17.27 -2.12 8.19
CA LYS A 3 16.47 -2.06 9.43
C LYS A 3 15.01 -1.83 9.06
N LEU A 4 14.08 -2.32 9.87
CA LEU A 4 12.65 -2.02 9.72
C LEU A 4 12.38 -0.59 10.22
N THR A 5 12.49 0.39 9.32
CA THR A 5 12.23 1.81 9.61
C THR A 5 11.31 2.42 8.56
N ALA A 6 10.68 3.56 8.88
CA ALA A 6 9.83 4.29 7.95
C ALA A 6 10.57 4.68 6.67
N ASP A 7 11.81 5.17 6.77
CA ASP A 7 12.58 5.60 5.60
C ASP A 7 12.99 4.43 4.70
N THR A 8 13.45 3.33 5.30
CA THR A 8 13.81 2.12 4.53
C THR A 8 12.60 1.48 3.87
N PHE A 9 11.43 1.51 4.54
CA PHE A 9 10.20 0.99 3.96
C PHE A 9 9.73 1.89 2.81
N TRP A 10 9.77 3.21 2.99
CA TRP A 10 9.42 4.16 1.94
C TRP A 10 10.32 4.00 0.70
N GLN A 11 11.63 3.89 0.88
CA GLN A 11 12.57 3.65 -0.21
C GLN A 11 12.26 2.34 -0.94
N PHE A 12 12.06 1.25 -0.20
CA PHE A 12 11.65 -0.03 -0.76
C PHE A 12 10.34 0.07 -1.55
N ALA A 13 9.33 0.75 -0.98
CA ALA A 13 8.05 0.97 -1.63
C ALA A 13 8.22 1.72 -2.96
N CYS A 14 9.02 2.80 -2.99
CA CYS A 14 9.32 3.53 -4.21
C CYS A 14 10.02 2.65 -5.26
N ASP A 15 11.02 1.87 -4.84
CA ASP A 15 11.77 0.99 -5.74
C ASP A 15 10.86 -0.07 -6.37
N ILE A 16 10.03 -0.74 -5.57
CA ILE A 16 9.06 -1.73 -6.03
C ILE A 16 8.02 -1.10 -6.96
N TYR A 17 7.46 0.05 -6.58
CA TYR A 17 6.42 0.71 -7.36
C TYR A 17 6.94 1.26 -8.70
N SER A 18 8.25 1.55 -8.79
CA SER A 18 8.90 1.99 -10.04
C SER A 18 9.05 0.87 -11.08
N LYS A 19 8.89 -0.40 -10.70
CA LYS A 19 9.02 -1.52 -11.63
C LYS A 19 7.86 -1.58 -12.62
N ASN A 20 8.19 -1.84 -13.87
CA ASN A 20 7.20 -1.94 -14.95
C ASN A 20 6.16 -3.01 -14.61
N GLY A 21 4.88 -2.64 -14.60
CA GLY A 21 3.77 -3.55 -14.34
C GLY A 21 3.29 -3.58 -12.88
N VAL A 22 4.14 -3.21 -11.90
CA VAL A 22 3.74 -3.21 -10.47
C VAL A 22 2.70 -2.14 -10.21
N GLN A 23 2.98 -0.89 -10.59
CA GLN A 23 2.03 0.21 -10.41
C GLN A 23 0.63 -0.09 -11.00
N PRO A 24 0.48 -0.44 -12.29
CA PRO A 24 -0.85 -0.69 -12.85
C PRO A 24 -1.55 -1.88 -12.18
N LEU A 25 -0.84 -2.94 -11.82
CA LEU A 25 -1.42 -4.08 -11.12
C LEU A 25 -1.92 -3.70 -9.71
N LEU A 26 -1.11 -2.98 -8.92
CA LEU A 26 -1.52 -2.58 -7.57
C LEU A 26 -2.71 -1.61 -7.60
N LEU A 27 -2.79 -0.74 -8.61
CA LEU A 27 -3.96 0.13 -8.83
C LEU A 27 -5.19 -0.67 -9.25
N GLU A 28 -5.05 -1.68 -10.10
CA GLU A 28 -6.15 -2.59 -10.45
C GLU A 28 -6.68 -3.32 -9.21
N LEU A 29 -5.79 -3.92 -8.41
CA LEU A 29 -6.16 -4.60 -7.16
C LEU A 29 -6.85 -3.66 -6.16
N GLN A 30 -6.41 -2.41 -6.11
CA GLN A 30 -7.04 -1.37 -5.29
C GLN A 30 -8.45 -1.05 -5.79
N ASP A 31 -8.62 -0.76 -7.07
CA ASP A 31 -9.89 -0.29 -7.61
C ASP A 31 -10.93 -1.43 -7.68
N GLU A 32 -10.53 -2.63 -8.10
CA GLU A 32 -11.44 -3.76 -8.34
C GLU A 32 -11.69 -4.60 -7.08
N GLN A 33 -10.67 -4.79 -6.25
CA GLN A 33 -10.74 -5.69 -5.08
C GLN A 33 -10.61 -4.95 -3.74
N GLN A 34 -10.53 -3.62 -3.75
CA GLN A 34 -10.37 -2.79 -2.54
C GLN A 34 -9.12 -3.18 -1.73
N LYS A 35 -8.07 -3.66 -2.41
CA LYS A 35 -6.79 -3.96 -1.76
C LYS A 35 -6.05 -2.67 -1.42
N ASN A 36 -5.40 -2.68 -0.26
CA ASN A 36 -4.57 -1.58 0.17
C ASN A 36 -3.15 -1.76 -0.39
N VAL A 37 -2.71 -0.80 -1.22
CA VAL A 37 -1.40 -0.78 -1.85
C VAL A 37 -0.27 -0.79 -0.82
N ASN A 38 -0.37 0.01 0.24
CA ASN A 38 0.65 0.07 1.30
C ASN A 38 0.75 -1.24 2.09
N VAL A 39 -0.36 -1.97 2.27
CA VAL A 39 -0.34 -3.31 2.85
C VAL A 39 0.42 -4.27 1.93
N CYS A 40 0.10 -4.33 0.63
CA CYS A 40 0.84 -5.18 -0.32
C CYS A 40 2.35 -4.88 -0.29
N LEU A 41 2.73 -3.61 -0.30
CA LEU A 41 4.12 -3.17 -0.25
C LEU A 41 4.80 -3.55 1.06
N LEU A 42 4.11 -3.45 2.20
CA LEU A 42 4.65 -3.83 3.51
C LEU A 42 4.88 -5.35 3.60
N LEU A 43 3.94 -6.16 3.12
CA LEU A 43 4.08 -7.62 3.12
C LEU A 43 5.29 -8.06 2.28
N LEU A 44 5.47 -7.47 1.08
CA LEU A 44 6.67 -7.67 0.26
C LEU A 44 7.96 -7.23 0.97
N PHE A 45 7.90 -6.12 1.71
CA PHE A 45 9.06 -5.64 2.45
C PHE A 45 9.46 -6.62 3.56
N LEU A 46 8.48 -7.13 4.33
CA LEU A 46 8.72 -8.14 5.35
C LEU A 46 9.27 -9.44 4.77
N ASP A 47 8.77 -9.88 3.61
CA ASP A 47 9.29 -11.04 2.89
C ASP A 47 10.77 -10.85 2.53
N SER A 48 11.15 -9.65 2.03
CA SER A 48 12.55 -9.32 1.71
C SER A 48 13.48 -9.37 2.94
N LEU A 49 12.92 -9.13 4.13
CA LEU A 49 13.61 -9.20 5.41
C LEU A 49 13.55 -10.59 6.05
N LYS A 50 12.90 -11.57 5.40
CA LYS A 50 12.67 -12.91 5.92
C LYS A 50 11.86 -12.90 7.22
N LEU A 51 10.92 -11.98 7.36
CA LEU A 51 10.05 -11.83 8.53
C LEU A 51 8.66 -12.36 8.18
N GLN A 52 8.13 -13.32 8.94
CA GLN A 52 6.81 -13.92 8.68
C GLN A 52 5.80 -13.50 9.76
N LEU A 53 4.72 -12.89 9.31
CA LEU A 53 3.55 -12.62 10.15
C LEU A 53 2.72 -13.90 10.34
N THR A 54 2.12 -14.01 11.53
CA THR A 54 1.02 -14.95 11.75
C THR A 54 -0.30 -14.37 11.24
N PRO A 55 -1.33 -15.19 10.98
CA PRO A 55 -2.65 -14.70 10.58
C PRO A 55 -3.25 -13.69 11.58
N THR A 56 -3.00 -13.87 12.88
CA THR A 56 -3.47 -12.95 13.93
C THR A 56 -2.77 -11.60 13.86
N GLN A 57 -1.44 -11.59 13.67
CA GLN A 57 -0.66 -10.35 13.51
C GLN A 57 -1.08 -9.60 12.24
N PHE A 58 -1.27 -10.33 11.14
CA PHE A 58 -1.76 -9.76 9.90
C PHE A 58 -3.16 -9.16 10.03
N SER A 59 -4.08 -9.85 10.73
CA SER A 59 -5.43 -9.32 10.97
C SER A 59 -5.42 -7.98 11.71
N ALA A 60 -4.56 -7.84 12.74
CA ALA A 60 -4.39 -6.57 13.45
C ALA A 60 -3.84 -5.45 12.54
N LEU A 61 -2.82 -5.77 11.74
CA LEU A 61 -2.26 -4.86 10.75
C LEU A 61 -3.30 -4.41 9.72
N ASN A 62 -4.09 -5.35 9.18
CA ASN A 62 -5.12 -5.08 8.18
C ASN A 62 -6.26 -4.23 8.76
N ASN A 63 -6.61 -4.40 10.04
CA ASN A 63 -7.58 -3.53 10.71
C ASN A 63 -7.06 -2.09 10.86
N ALA A 64 -5.77 -1.90 11.17
CA ALA A 64 -5.15 -0.57 11.21
C ALA A 64 -5.13 0.10 9.82
N ALA A 65 -4.87 -0.68 8.77
CA ALA A 65 -4.97 -0.23 7.38
C ALA A 65 -6.41 0.23 7.06
N ALA A 66 -7.40 -0.61 7.35
CA ALA A 66 -8.81 -0.29 7.08
C ALA A 66 -9.30 0.95 7.83
N LEU A 67 -8.87 1.14 9.08
CA LEU A 67 -9.23 2.33 9.87
C LEU A 67 -8.67 3.61 9.24
N SER A 68 -7.38 3.60 8.88
CA SER A 68 -6.73 4.75 8.23
C SER A 68 -7.28 5.00 6.82
N ASP A 69 -7.61 3.96 6.06
CA ASP A 69 -8.30 4.09 4.77
C ASP A 69 -9.65 4.81 4.94
N ALA A 70 -10.48 4.36 5.88
CA ALA A 70 -11.79 4.95 6.12
C ALA A 70 -11.72 6.40 6.58
N GLN A 71 -10.75 6.75 7.43
CA GLN A 71 -10.64 8.09 8.03
C GLN A 71 -9.91 9.09 7.14
N LEU A 72 -8.94 8.65 6.33
CA LEU A 72 -8.00 9.53 5.64
C LEU A 72 -8.03 9.36 4.11
N LEU A 73 -7.75 8.15 3.60
CA LEU A 73 -7.51 7.95 2.16
C LEU A 73 -8.80 7.88 1.34
N ASN A 74 -9.83 7.19 1.81
CA ASN A 74 -11.10 7.03 1.09
C ASN A 74 -11.82 8.37 0.88
N PRO A 75 -11.95 9.25 1.90
CA PRO A 75 -12.47 10.60 1.69
C PRO A 75 -11.69 11.39 0.64
N HIS A 76 -10.36 11.26 0.66
CA HIS A 76 -9.48 11.95 -0.28
C HIS A 76 -9.64 11.42 -1.72
N ARG A 77 -9.64 10.09 -1.90
CA ARG A 77 -9.88 9.42 -3.19
C ARG A 77 -11.25 9.78 -3.75
N LEU A 78 -12.28 9.82 -2.91
CA LEU A 78 -13.62 10.25 -3.30
C LEU A 78 -13.64 11.71 -3.78
N ALA A 79 -12.95 12.61 -3.07
CA ALA A 79 -12.83 14.01 -3.51
C ALA A 79 -12.16 14.13 -4.89
N ARG A 80 -11.07 13.39 -5.12
CA ARG A 80 -10.38 13.34 -6.42
C ARG A 80 -11.26 12.76 -7.53
N GLN A 81 -12.01 11.70 -7.24
CA GLN A 81 -12.95 11.09 -8.19
C GLN A 81 -14.09 12.05 -8.54
N ASN A 82 -14.70 12.69 -7.55
CA ASN A 82 -15.77 13.69 -7.74
C ASN A 82 -15.28 14.88 -8.58
N LEU A 83 -14.07 15.38 -8.30
CA LEU A 83 -13.45 16.44 -9.11
C LEU A 83 -13.31 16.02 -10.58
N LYS A 84 -12.81 14.80 -10.85
CA LYS A 84 -12.68 14.27 -12.22
C LYS A 84 -14.05 14.10 -12.89
N LYS A 85 -15.06 13.62 -12.17
CA LYS A 85 -16.39 13.32 -12.72
C LYS A 85 -17.21 14.57 -13.01
N HIS A 86 -17.15 15.56 -12.13
CA HIS A 86 -18.08 16.71 -12.16
C HIS A 86 -17.42 18.04 -12.57
N HIS A 87 -16.10 18.14 -12.56
CA HIS A 87 -15.40 19.43 -12.73
C HIS A 87 -14.18 19.36 -13.66
N SER A 88 -14.00 18.28 -14.43
CA SER A 88 -12.88 18.12 -15.37
C SER A 88 -12.82 19.20 -16.46
N TYR A 89 -13.94 19.85 -16.77
CA TYR A 89 -14.04 20.92 -17.77
C TYR A 89 -13.55 22.30 -17.26
N ARG A 90 -13.24 22.45 -15.98
CA ARG A 90 -12.81 23.74 -15.40
C ARG A 90 -11.34 24.03 -15.73
N ASN A 91 -11.00 25.29 -16.02
CA ASN A 91 -9.63 25.71 -16.36
C ASN A 91 -8.60 25.39 -15.25
N ASN A 92 -9.01 25.45 -13.98
CA ASN A 92 -8.15 25.15 -12.83
C ASN A 92 -8.12 23.66 -12.44
N TYR A 93 -8.82 22.78 -13.17
CA TYR A 93 -8.91 21.35 -12.87
C TYR A 93 -7.55 20.68 -12.71
N ALA A 94 -6.63 20.91 -13.65
CA ALA A 94 -5.32 20.27 -13.64
C ALA A 94 -4.50 20.63 -12.39
N VAL A 95 -4.58 21.90 -11.95
CA VAL A 95 -3.89 22.41 -10.75
C VAL A 95 -4.46 21.76 -9.50
N ILE A 96 -5.80 21.77 -9.34
CA ILE A 96 -6.46 21.19 -8.16
C ILE A 96 -6.21 19.68 -8.11
N ARG A 97 -6.32 18.97 -9.25
CA ARG A 97 -6.05 17.54 -9.34
C ARG A 97 -4.63 17.21 -8.90
N LYS A 98 -3.63 18.00 -9.33
CA LYS A 98 -2.24 17.80 -8.94
C LYS A 98 -2.05 17.95 -7.43
N GLN A 99 -2.62 19.00 -6.83
CA GLN A 99 -2.54 19.24 -5.39
C GLN A 99 -3.20 18.10 -4.58
N LEU A 100 -4.35 17.60 -5.05
CA LEU A 100 -4.95 16.41 -4.44
C LEU A 100 -4.02 15.20 -4.55
N LEU A 101 -3.44 14.91 -5.71
CA LEU A 101 -2.51 13.77 -5.84
C LEU A 101 -1.30 13.87 -4.89
N GLU A 102 -0.74 15.07 -4.72
CA GLU A 102 0.37 15.32 -3.78
C GLU A 102 -0.07 15.08 -2.32
N ASN A 103 -1.28 15.50 -1.96
CA ASN A 103 -1.85 15.24 -0.64
C ASN A 103 -2.14 13.75 -0.42
N GLU A 104 -2.65 13.04 -1.44
CA GLU A 104 -2.88 11.59 -1.40
C GLU A 104 -1.58 10.86 -1.09
N LEU A 105 -0.49 11.23 -1.76
CA LEU A 105 0.83 10.65 -1.54
C LEU A 105 1.35 10.91 -0.11
N ALA A 106 1.12 12.10 0.44
CA ALA A 106 1.47 12.42 1.82
C ALA A 106 0.68 11.58 2.83
N LEU A 107 -0.61 11.35 2.57
CA LEU A 107 -1.46 10.47 3.39
C LEU A 107 -1.04 9.01 3.29
N GLU A 108 -0.64 8.54 2.10
CA GLU A 108 -0.11 7.19 1.92
C GLU A 108 1.19 6.98 2.70
N LYS A 109 2.08 7.98 2.70
CA LYS A 109 3.30 7.95 3.52
C LYS A 109 2.99 7.92 5.02
N LEU A 110 1.99 8.67 5.48
CA LEU A 110 1.52 8.60 6.86
C LEU A 110 0.96 7.21 7.19
N GLN A 111 0.15 6.63 6.31
CA GLN A 111 -0.39 5.27 6.49
C GLN A 111 0.74 4.24 6.62
N GLN A 112 1.82 4.34 5.83
CA GLN A 112 2.97 3.45 5.99
C GLN A 112 3.59 3.53 7.39
N SER A 113 3.69 4.72 7.98
CA SER A 113 4.14 4.88 9.38
C SER A 113 3.19 4.18 10.36
N LEU A 114 1.88 4.41 10.21
CA LEU A 114 0.86 3.79 11.05
C LEU A 114 0.87 2.26 10.95
N LEU A 115 1.11 1.72 9.75
CA LEU A 115 1.25 0.28 9.55
C LEU A 115 2.49 -0.28 10.24
N LEU A 116 3.63 0.43 10.21
CA LEU A 116 4.83 0.04 10.94
C LEU A 116 4.61 0.09 12.46
N GLU A 117 3.88 1.08 12.97
CA GLU A 117 3.50 1.18 14.38
C GLU A 117 2.55 0.06 14.82
N ALA A 118 1.70 -0.42 13.90
CA ALA A 118 0.78 -1.54 14.11
C ALA A 118 1.47 -2.92 14.03
N LEU A 119 2.73 -2.99 13.60
CA LEU A 119 3.47 -4.25 13.61
C LEU A 119 3.70 -4.73 15.04
N PRO A 120 3.68 -6.05 15.25
CA PRO A 120 3.98 -6.62 16.57
C PRO A 120 5.43 -6.35 16.96
N SER A 121 5.70 -6.30 18.26
CA SER A 121 7.05 -6.11 18.81
C SER A 121 8.03 -7.23 18.44
N SER A 122 7.52 -8.40 18.03
CA SER A 122 8.32 -9.52 17.55
C SER A 122 7.64 -10.19 16.35
N ILE A 123 8.44 -10.42 15.31
CA ILE A 123 8.05 -11.15 14.10
C ILE A 123 9.06 -12.28 13.93
N SER A 124 8.58 -13.48 13.63
CA SER A 124 9.44 -14.66 13.48
C SER A 124 10.26 -14.56 12.20
N VAL A 125 11.52 -14.98 12.26
CA VAL A 125 12.39 -15.09 11.08
C VAL A 125 12.07 -16.38 10.34
N ASN A 126 11.77 -16.29 9.05
CA ASN A 126 11.55 -17.42 8.14
C ASN A 126 12.12 -17.10 6.75
N SER A 127 13.05 -17.91 6.26
CA SER A 127 13.68 -17.70 4.94
C SER A 127 12.74 -17.96 3.76
N GLY A 128 11.62 -18.64 3.99
CA GLY A 128 10.53 -18.81 3.02
C GLY A 128 9.29 -18.01 3.42
N ALA A 129 9.48 -16.79 3.93
CA ALA A 129 8.35 -15.92 4.27
C ALA A 129 7.50 -15.63 3.02
N ASP A 130 6.19 -15.77 3.17
CA ASP A 130 5.19 -15.49 2.15
C ASP A 130 4.01 -14.79 2.82
N ASN A 131 4.23 -13.53 3.18
CA ASN A 131 3.21 -12.71 3.83
C ASN A 131 2.10 -12.32 2.86
N LEU A 132 2.39 -12.23 1.55
CA LEU A 132 1.38 -11.92 0.54
C LEU A 132 0.28 -12.98 0.47
N ALA A 133 0.57 -14.25 0.74
CA ALA A 133 -0.45 -15.30 0.83
C ALA A 133 -1.49 -15.07 1.95
N LEU A 134 -1.22 -14.19 2.92
CA LEU A 134 -2.20 -13.79 3.94
C LEU A 134 -3.23 -12.80 3.39
N TYR A 135 -2.97 -12.16 2.24
CA TYR A 135 -3.77 -11.04 1.74
C TYR A 135 -4.26 -11.19 0.29
N LEU A 136 -3.45 -11.75 -0.59
CA LEU A 136 -3.74 -11.89 -2.02
C LEU A 136 -4.10 -13.33 -2.37
N SER A 137 -4.88 -13.49 -3.43
CA SER A 137 -5.07 -14.79 -4.06
C SER A 137 -3.76 -15.29 -4.67
N GLU A 138 -3.60 -16.61 -4.84
CA GLU A 138 -2.42 -17.16 -5.53
C GLU A 138 -2.25 -16.60 -6.94
N GLN A 139 -3.36 -16.33 -7.65
CA GLN A 139 -3.33 -15.72 -8.97
C GLN A 139 -2.74 -14.31 -8.93
N ASP A 140 -3.23 -13.44 -8.05
CA ASP A 140 -2.76 -12.05 -7.97
C ASP A 140 -1.32 -11.97 -7.46
N LYS A 141 -0.95 -12.87 -6.56
CA LYS A 141 0.42 -13.03 -6.07
C LYS A 141 1.38 -13.39 -7.22
N ASN A 142 1.00 -14.37 -8.05
CA ASN A 142 1.77 -14.75 -9.23
C ASN A 142 1.90 -13.61 -10.25
N ARG A 143 0.82 -12.85 -10.48
CA ARG A 143 0.85 -11.65 -11.34
C ARG A 143 1.82 -10.61 -10.79
N LEU A 144 1.80 -10.37 -9.48
CA LEU A 144 2.69 -9.41 -8.84
C LEU A 144 4.16 -9.83 -8.96
N PHE A 145 4.47 -11.10 -8.71
CA PHE A 145 5.83 -11.63 -8.88
C PHE A 145 6.34 -11.58 -10.32
N GLN A 146 5.47 -11.66 -11.32
CA GLN A 146 5.87 -11.48 -12.73
C GLN A 146 6.26 -10.03 -13.07
N CYS A 147 5.84 -9.06 -12.25
CA CYS A 147 6.21 -7.65 -12.41
C CYS A 147 7.45 -7.25 -11.59
N LEU A 148 7.90 -8.09 -10.64
CA LEU A 148 9.04 -7.83 -9.77
C LEU A 148 10.36 -8.28 -10.40
#